data_AF-A0A6N8H5Y0-F1
#
_entry.id   AF-A0A6N8H5Y0-F1
#
_cell.length_a   1.000
_cell.length_b   1.000
_cell.length_c   1.000
_cell.angle_alpha   90.00
_cell.angle_beta   90.00
_cell.angle_gamma   90.00
#
_symmetry.space_group_name_H-M   'P 1'
#
loop_
_entity.id
_entity.type
_entity.pdbx_description
1 polymer ?
#
loop_
_entity_poly.entity_id
_entity_poly.type
_entity_poly.pdbx_seq_one_letter_code
_entity_poly.pdbx_strand_id
1 'polypeptide(L)'
;MSAISRRAAGLAAVLLCAGVLAGCAAPASESAAGPTPEPESSAASTTLDANRREPIDPEYLTQLSVAAERAANYWQTVLDENAIRYITTRVGMSGVVDPADDEEAADLLDNTDAGSGTDYRTKIDDGEAFLVKVSFYVVYSPEADYGGPQYPDGTNSIYVFTPVDDARPCEAISGWYSTDSTAAIPELSDEARELNLNEWQHTMLVHQCRALAAAGITDFAAPADWTEEQTAYYLAARSRDYGPNLLGFTAEQANRLLTIDFTAEDDWSSNARFFAIDWPGTTATADDLPETPAYTWAYANNNGTITATGSVDGTPAVQYTFSIYNGSDLKWDARTVCTGGKSL
;
A
#
# COMPACT_ATOMS: atom_id res chain seq x y z
N MET A 1 -40.97 -7.32 12.82
CA MET A 1 -40.50 -6.20 11.97
C MET A 1 -39.91 -5.17 12.92
N SER A 2 -38.62 -4.85 12.95
CA SER A 2 -37.52 -5.05 12.02
C SER A 2 -36.25 -5.30 12.82
N ALA A 3 -35.36 -6.14 12.28
CA ALA A 3 -34.14 -6.60 12.92
C ALA A 3 -33.03 -5.54 12.84
N ILE A 4 -32.33 -5.38 13.95
CA ILE A 4 -31.09 -4.61 14.07
C ILE A 4 -29.98 -5.44 13.43
N SER A 5 -29.59 -5.08 12.21
CA SER A 5 -28.43 -5.65 11.52
C SER A 5 -27.16 -5.05 12.11
N ARG A 6 -26.50 -5.77 13.02
CA ARG A 6 -25.10 -5.54 13.39
C ARG A 6 -24.23 -6.02 12.23
N ARG A 7 -23.72 -5.10 11.41
CA ARG A 7 -22.58 -5.38 10.54
C ARG A 7 -21.33 -5.44 11.41
N ALA A 8 -20.69 -6.59 11.45
CA ALA A 8 -19.40 -6.79 12.08
C ALA A 8 -18.34 -6.03 11.28
N ALA A 9 -17.67 -5.09 11.93
CA ALA A 9 -16.47 -4.45 11.43
C ALA A 9 -15.29 -5.38 11.73
N GLY A 10 -14.69 -5.96 10.69
CA GLY A 10 -13.38 -6.60 10.77
C GLY A 10 -12.32 -5.59 10.38
N LEU A 11 -11.78 -4.85 11.36
CA LEU A 11 -10.58 -4.04 11.16
C LEU A 11 -9.37 -4.98 11.23
N ALA A 12 -8.68 -5.21 10.11
CA ALA A 12 -7.36 -5.85 10.12
C ALA A 12 -6.33 -4.82 10.62
N ALA A 13 -5.81 -5.03 11.82
CA ALA A 13 -4.74 -4.21 12.38
C ALA A 13 -3.41 -4.64 11.76
N VAL A 14 -2.79 -3.78 10.95
CA VAL A 14 -1.41 -3.98 10.50
C VAL A 14 -0.48 -3.71 11.68
N LEU A 15 0.14 -4.78 12.19
CA LEU A 15 1.11 -4.74 13.29
C LEU A 15 2.41 -4.08 12.83
N LEU A 16 2.74 -2.94 13.46
CA LEU A 16 4.02 -2.24 13.37
C LEU A 16 5.02 -2.88 14.34
N CYS A 17 6.01 -3.59 13.82
CA CYS A 17 7.18 -4.03 14.62
C CYS A 17 8.44 -3.33 14.12
N ALA A 18 8.89 -2.32 14.87
CA ALA A 18 10.21 -1.72 14.73
C ALA A 18 11.24 -2.54 15.54
N GLY A 19 12.16 -3.23 14.87
CA GLY A 19 13.23 -4.02 15.49
C GLY A 19 14.57 -3.28 15.48
N VAL A 20 15.06 -2.93 16.67
CA VAL A 20 16.42 -2.40 16.91
C VAL A 20 17.43 -3.55 16.90
N LEU A 21 18.44 -3.49 16.02
CA LEU A 21 19.55 -4.45 15.97
C LEU A 21 20.62 -4.13 17.03
N ALA A 22 20.94 -5.10 17.88
CA ALA A 22 22.19 -5.13 18.65
C ALA A 22 22.70 -6.58 18.72
N GLY A 23 23.89 -6.82 18.18
CA GLY A 23 24.46 -8.14 17.97
C GLY A 23 25.33 -8.68 19.11
N CYS A 24 25.71 -9.94 18.88
CA CYS A 24 26.99 -10.59 19.16
C CYS A 24 27.04 -11.69 20.24
N ALA A 25 27.23 -12.91 19.70
CA ALA A 25 28.25 -13.91 20.04
C ALA A 25 28.01 -14.90 21.19
N ALA A 26 27.97 -16.18 20.79
CA ALA A 26 28.08 -17.37 21.63
C ALA A 26 29.50 -17.61 22.17
N PRO A 27 29.64 -18.52 23.15
CA PRO A 27 30.57 -19.63 22.97
C PRO A 27 29.99 -21.00 23.39
N ALA A 28 30.73 -22.04 23.00
CA ALA A 28 30.32 -23.44 22.90
C ALA A 28 30.65 -24.33 24.11
N SER A 29 29.96 -25.49 24.13
CA SER A 29 30.34 -26.84 24.61
C SER A 29 30.53 -27.13 26.11
N GLU A 30 29.82 -28.17 26.60
CA GLU A 30 30.46 -29.43 27.06
C GLU A 30 29.45 -30.59 27.22
N SER A 31 29.98 -31.81 27.07
CA SER A 31 29.31 -33.11 26.97
C SER A 31 29.33 -33.88 28.31
N ALA A 32 28.30 -34.67 28.61
CA ALA A 32 28.43 -35.90 29.41
C ALA A 32 27.22 -36.83 29.22
N ALA A 33 27.50 -38.14 29.13
CA ALA A 33 26.59 -39.20 28.73
C ALA A 33 26.14 -40.11 29.91
N GLY A 34 24.95 -40.72 29.75
CA GLY A 34 24.58 -42.07 30.25
C GLY A 34 23.33 -42.13 31.15
N PRO A 35 22.62 -43.28 31.29
CA PRO A 35 22.53 -44.47 30.43
C PRO A 35 21.08 -44.85 30.01
N THR A 36 20.99 -45.75 29.04
CA THR A 36 19.79 -46.39 28.44
C THR A 36 18.99 -47.29 29.40
N PRO A 37 17.65 -47.30 29.26
CA PRO A 37 16.85 -48.53 29.32
C PRO A 37 16.11 -48.81 27.98
N GLU A 38 16.02 -50.09 27.64
CA GLU A 38 15.37 -50.70 26.47
C GLU A 38 14.09 -51.44 26.94
N PRO A 39 13.18 -51.93 26.07
CA PRO A 39 12.27 -51.19 25.19
C PRO A 39 10.78 -51.49 25.51
N GLU A 40 9.85 -50.58 25.18
CA GLU A 40 8.43 -50.95 25.01
C GLU A 40 7.85 -50.37 23.71
N SER A 41 7.62 -51.28 22.77
CA SER A 41 6.49 -51.36 21.82
C SER A 41 5.89 -50.09 21.19
N SER A 42 6.30 -49.86 19.92
CA SER A 42 5.44 -49.68 18.75
C SER A 42 4.41 -48.53 18.74
N ALA A 43 4.82 -47.38 18.21
CA ALA A 43 3.98 -46.54 17.35
C ALA A 43 4.80 -46.16 16.11
N ALA A 44 4.23 -46.35 14.93
CA ALA A 44 4.91 -46.20 13.65
C ALA A 44 5.44 -44.76 13.47
N SER A 45 6.76 -44.64 13.38
CA SER A 45 7.44 -43.43 12.92
C SER A 45 7.34 -43.39 11.40
N THR A 46 6.56 -42.46 10.85
CA THR A 46 6.59 -42.14 9.42
C THR A 46 7.69 -41.13 9.17
N THR A 47 8.94 -41.59 9.19
CA THR A 47 10.04 -40.86 8.57
C THR A 47 9.80 -40.88 7.05
N LEU A 48 9.50 -39.73 6.48
CA LEU A 48 9.27 -39.59 5.04
C LEU A 48 10.61 -39.78 4.30
N ASP A 49 10.71 -40.84 3.52
CA ASP A 49 11.88 -41.18 2.70
C ASP A 49 11.93 -40.28 1.45
N ALA A 50 12.98 -39.44 1.35
CA ALA A 50 13.17 -38.41 0.32
C ALA A 50 13.35 -38.95 -1.12
N ASN A 51 13.27 -40.27 -1.34
CA ASN A 51 13.32 -40.88 -2.68
C ASN A 51 12.06 -41.64 -3.09
N ARG A 52 10.94 -41.52 -2.36
CA ARG A 52 9.68 -42.17 -2.74
C ARG A 52 8.86 -41.30 -3.71
N ARG A 53 9.20 -41.35 -5.00
CA ARG A 53 8.24 -41.00 -6.06
C ARG A 53 7.21 -42.12 -6.22
N GLU A 54 6.18 -42.12 -5.39
CA GLU A 54 4.90 -42.86 -5.53
C GLU A 54 3.77 -41.83 -5.31
N PRO A 55 2.59 -41.99 -5.93
CA PRO A 55 1.79 -40.86 -6.37
C PRO A 55 1.35 -39.99 -5.21
N ILE A 56 1.64 -38.70 -5.31
CA ILE A 56 1.09 -37.69 -4.40
C ILE A 56 -0.44 -37.82 -4.47
N ASP A 57 -1.08 -37.93 -3.31
CA ASP A 57 -2.53 -38.01 -3.20
C ASP A 57 -3.17 -36.85 -4.00
N PRO A 58 -3.98 -37.15 -5.04
CA PRO A 58 -4.64 -36.10 -5.83
C PRO A 58 -5.52 -35.18 -4.97
N GLU A 59 -6.08 -35.69 -3.87
CA GLU A 59 -6.87 -34.88 -2.94
C GLU A 59 -5.99 -33.88 -2.20
N TYR A 60 -4.82 -34.31 -1.74
CA TYR A 60 -3.83 -33.44 -1.11
C TYR A 60 -3.31 -32.36 -2.07
N LEU A 61 -2.96 -32.72 -3.31
CA LEU A 61 -2.59 -31.73 -4.35
C LEU A 61 -3.70 -30.69 -4.58
N THR A 62 -4.96 -31.14 -4.54
CA THR A 62 -6.12 -30.24 -4.66
C THR A 62 -6.17 -29.28 -3.47
N GLN A 63 -6.00 -29.76 -2.24
CA GLN A 63 -5.97 -28.92 -1.04
C GLN A 63 -4.86 -27.87 -1.09
N LEU A 64 -3.66 -28.23 -1.55
CA LEU A 64 -2.55 -27.29 -1.73
C LEU A 64 -2.92 -26.16 -2.71
N SER A 65 -3.54 -26.51 -3.85
CA SER A 65 -3.96 -25.51 -4.84
C SER A 65 -5.06 -24.59 -4.31
N VAL A 66 -6.04 -25.12 -3.59
CA VAL A 66 -7.12 -24.35 -2.98
C VAL A 66 -6.59 -23.40 -1.91
N ALA A 67 -5.65 -23.85 -1.07
CA ALA A 67 -5.02 -22.99 -0.08
C ALA A 67 -4.23 -21.84 -0.73
N ALA A 68 -3.44 -22.16 -1.76
CA ALA A 68 -2.69 -21.17 -2.51
C ALA A 68 -3.58 -20.11 -3.18
N GLU A 69 -4.71 -20.53 -3.74
CA GLU A 69 -5.70 -19.63 -4.35
C GLU A 69 -6.41 -18.75 -3.30
N ARG A 70 -6.80 -19.34 -2.16
CA ARG A 70 -7.44 -18.59 -1.06
C ARG A 70 -6.52 -17.52 -0.49
N ALA A 71 -5.24 -17.83 -0.28
CA ALA A 71 -4.26 -16.86 0.19
C ALA A 71 -4.04 -15.73 -0.82
N ALA A 72 -3.94 -16.06 -2.11
CA ALA A 72 -3.80 -15.08 -3.19
C ALA A 72 -5.01 -14.13 -3.27
N ASN A 73 -6.23 -14.67 -3.21
CA ASN A 73 -7.46 -13.89 -3.23
C ASN A 73 -7.61 -13.01 -1.99
N TYR A 74 -7.25 -13.53 -0.82
CA TYR A 74 -7.18 -12.75 0.41
C TYR A 74 -6.23 -11.56 0.25
N TRP A 75 -5.01 -11.80 -0.24
CA TRP A 75 -4.03 -10.72 -0.37
C TRP A 75 -4.40 -9.71 -1.45
N GLN A 76 -4.97 -10.16 -2.58
CA GLN A 76 -5.50 -9.25 -3.60
C GLN A 76 -6.59 -8.35 -3.01
N THR A 77 -7.48 -8.89 -2.18
CA THR A 77 -8.52 -8.10 -1.48
C THR A 77 -7.88 -7.02 -0.59
N VAL A 78 -6.83 -7.37 0.18
CA VAL A 78 -6.11 -6.40 1.02
C VAL A 78 -5.45 -5.30 0.17
N LEU A 79 -4.86 -5.64 -0.98
CA LEU A 79 -4.29 -4.67 -1.90
C LEU A 79 -5.37 -3.75 -2.50
N ASP A 80 -6.51 -4.31 -2.91
CA ASP A 80 -7.63 -3.57 -3.50
C ASP A 80 -8.27 -2.59 -2.49
N GLU A 81 -8.43 -3.01 -1.23
CA GLU A 81 -8.90 -2.15 -0.14
C GLU A 81 -7.93 -0.98 0.14
N ASN A 82 -6.67 -1.11 -0.27
CA ASN A 82 -5.62 -0.10 -0.16
C ASN A 82 -5.22 0.51 -1.51
N ALA A 83 -6.05 0.37 -2.56
CA ALA A 83 -5.70 0.75 -3.93
C ALA A 83 -5.24 2.20 -4.07
N ILE A 84 -5.69 3.12 -3.21
CA ILE A 84 -5.27 4.53 -3.23
C ILE A 84 -3.77 4.74 -3.03
N ARG A 85 -3.08 3.76 -2.42
CA ARG A 85 -1.64 3.81 -2.17
C ARG A 85 -0.80 3.38 -3.37
N TYR A 86 -1.41 2.83 -4.42
CA TYR A 86 -0.67 2.13 -5.47
C TYR A 86 -1.15 2.56 -6.87
N ILE A 87 -0.21 2.80 -7.78
CA ILE A 87 -0.50 2.93 -9.21
C ILE A 87 -0.65 1.54 -9.85
N THR A 88 0.07 0.55 -9.34
CA THR A 88 0.01 -0.82 -9.84
C THR A 88 0.04 -1.79 -8.69
N THR A 89 -0.87 -2.76 -8.71
CA THR A 89 -0.85 -3.92 -7.83
C THR A 89 -1.10 -5.19 -8.64
N ARG A 90 -0.40 -6.27 -8.31
CA ARG A 90 -0.66 -7.57 -8.90
C ARG A 90 -0.21 -8.68 -7.95
N VAL A 91 -1.14 -9.53 -7.53
CA VAL A 91 -0.75 -10.82 -6.96
C VAL A 91 -0.19 -11.72 -8.05
N GLY A 92 1.00 -12.24 -7.81
CA GLY A 92 1.75 -13.11 -8.71
C GLY A 92 1.61 -14.58 -8.29
N MET A 93 2.74 -15.23 -8.04
CA MET A 93 2.77 -16.64 -7.63
C MET A 93 2.34 -16.80 -6.17
N SER A 94 1.51 -17.80 -5.89
CA SER A 94 1.29 -18.31 -4.53
C SER A 94 1.57 -19.81 -4.47
N GLY A 95 2.07 -20.28 -3.33
CA GLY A 95 2.37 -21.69 -3.12
C GLY A 95 2.45 -22.03 -1.64
N VAL A 96 1.97 -23.23 -1.30
CA VAL A 96 2.15 -23.77 0.05
C VAL A 96 3.64 -24.02 0.29
N VAL A 97 4.12 -23.61 1.45
CA VAL A 97 5.50 -23.79 1.91
C VAL A 97 5.48 -24.76 3.09
N ASP A 98 6.29 -25.80 3.00
CA ASP A 98 6.60 -26.62 4.18
C ASP A 98 7.66 -25.87 5.00
N PRO A 99 7.37 -25.44 6.24
CA PRO A 99 8.36 -24.71 7.00
C PRO A 99 9.53 -25.60 7.45
N ALA A 100 9.51 -26.93 7.25
CA ALA A 100 10.72 -27.76 7.37
C ALA A 100 11.73 -27.53 6.23
N ASP A 101 11.27 -27.04 5.07
CA ASP A 101 12.07 -26.80 3.87
C ASP A 101 12.41 -25.31 3.64
N ASP A 102 11.88 -24.41 4.48
CA ASP A 102 12.07 -22.96 4.40
C ASP A 102 12.41 -22.38 5.78
N GLU A 103 13.67 -22.01 5.98
CA GLU A 103 14.20 -21.47 7.25
C GLU A 103 13.52 -20.16 7.65
N GLU A 104 13.17 -19.31 6.69
CA GLU A 104 12.48 -18.03 6.93
C GLU A 104 11.05 -18.27 7.43
N ALA A 105 10.37 -19.27 6.86
CA ALA A 105 9.05 -19.70 7.30
C ALA A 105 9.07 -20.33 8.71
N ALA A 106 10.08 -21.15 9.02
CA ALA A 106 10.24 -21.73 10.35
C ALA A 106 10.45 -20.64 11.42
N ASP A 107 11.43 -19.76 11.20
CA ASP A 107 11.75 -18.67 12.13
C ASP A 107 10.56 -17.72 12.33
N LEU A 108 9.80 -17.44 11.27
CA LEU A 108 8.60 -16.61 11.35
C LEU A 108 7.54 -17.22 12.28
N LEU A 109 7.27 -18.52 12.13
CA LEU A 109 6.27 -19.21 12.94
C LEU A 109 6.68 -19.25 14.41
N ASP A 110 7.94 -19.62 14.69
CA ASP A 110 8.45 -19.69 16.06
C ASP A 110 8.37 -18.33 16.78
N ASN A 111 8.74 -17.26 16.09
CA ASN A 111 8.66 -15.90 16.63
C ASN A 111 7.21 -15.43 16.82
N THR A 112 6.33 -15.73 15.86
CA THR A 112 4.91 -15.31 15.92
C THR A 112 4.18 -16.02 17.06
N ASP A 113 4.35 -17.33 17.20
CA ASP A 113 3.72 -18.13 18.25
C ASP A 113 4.21 -17.69 19.65
N ALA A 114 5.52 -17.45 19.81
CA ALA A 114 6.07 -16.95 21.06
C ALA A 114 5.60 -15.54 21.41
N GLY A 115 5.49 -14.64 20.43
CA GLY A 115 5.17 -13.23 20.64
C GLY A 115 3.68 -12.93 20.83
N SER A 116 2.80 -13.72 20.19
CA SER A 116 1.35 -13.48 20.18
C SER A 116 0.54 -14.51 20.96
N GLY A 117 1.16 -15.61 21.39
CA GLY A 117 0.48 -16.72 22.08
C GLY A 117 -0.43 -17.53 21.14
N THR A 118 -0.17 -17.46 19.84
CA THR A 118 -0.78 -18.34 18.83
C THR A 118 -0.09 -19.70 18.80
N ASP A 119 -0.69 -20.63 18.07
CA ASP A 119 -0.23 -22.01 17.84
C ASP A 119 -0.23 -22.33 16.34
N TYR A 120 0.20 -21.37 15.51
CA TYR A 120 0.20 -21.51 14.05
C TYR A 120 1.03 -22.71 13.60
N ARG A 121 2.20 -22.93 14.20
CA ARG A 121 3.05 -24.07 13.87
C ARG A 121 2.34 -25.39 14.12
N THR A 122 1.77 -25.56 15.32
CA THR A 122 1.00 -26.75 15.70
C THR A 122 -0.15 -27.00 14.74
N LYS A 123 -0.91 -25.97 14.38
CA LYS A 123 -2.04 -26.10 13.43
C LYS A 123 -1.61 -26.50 12.03
N ILE A 124 -0.43 -26.08 11.58
CA ILE A 124 0.14 -26.50 10.29
C ILE A 124 0.60 -27.96 10.38
N ASP A 125 1.31 -28.32 11.44
CA ASP A 125 1.81 -29.69 11.67
C ASP A 125 0.67 -30.71 11.84
N ASP A 126 -0.44 -30.31 12.46
CA ASP A 126 -1.66 -31.11 12.62
C ASP A 126 -2.54 -31.16 11.35
N GLY A 127 -2.16 -30.43 10.30
CA GLY A 127 -2.90 -30.36 9.03
C GLY A 127 -4.21 -29.57 9.09
N GLU A 128 -4.39 -28.70 10.10
CA GLU A 128 -5.55 -27.81 10.23
C GLU A 128 -5.43 -26.54 9.38
N ALA A 129 -4.23 -26.24 8.90
CA ALA A 129 -3.94 -25.08 8.06
C ALA A 129 -2.72 -25.31 7.17
N PHE A 130 -2.57 -24.47 6.15
CA PHE A 130 -1.38 -24.36 5.32
C PHE A 130 -0.71 -23.01 5.52
N LEU A 131 0.63 -23.02 5.49
CA LEU A 131 1.40 -21.80 5.30
C LEU A 131 1.56 -21.56 3.79
N VAL A 132 1.14 -20.39 3.31
CA VAL A 132 1.24 -20.04 1.89
C VAL A 132 2.13 -18.82 1.73
N LYS A 133 3.16 -18.91 0.89
CA LYS A 133 3.92 -17.73 0.44
C LYS A 133 3.20 -17.13 -0.76
N VAL A 134 2.84 -15.85 -0.65
CA VAL A 134 2.20 -15.08 -1.73
C VAL A 134 3.19 -14.04 -2.21
N SER A 135 3.61 -14.14 -3.47
CA SER A 135 4.40 -13.13 -4.15
C SER A 135 3.48 -12.14 -4.86
N PHE A 136 3.82 -10.86 -4.83
CA PHE A 136 3.04 -9.80 -5.44
C PHE A 136 3.96 -8.66 -5.88
N TYR A 137 3.45 -7.82 -6.77
CA TYR A 137 4.14 -6.66 -7.30
C TYR A 137 3.35 -5.41 -6.96
N VAL A 138 4.03 -4.37 -6.48
CA VAL A 138 3.43 -3.05 -6.27
C VAL A 138 4.30 -1.94 -6.85
N VAL A 139 3.65 -0.86 -7.26
CA VAL A 139 4.26 0.46 -7.40
C VAL A 139 3.40 1.47 -6.66
N TYR A 140 3.99 2.22 -5.74
CA TYR A 140 3.32 3.24 -4.95
C TYR A 140 2.83 4.41 -5.81
N SER A 141 1.74 5.03 -5.37
CA SER A 141 1.32 6.34 -5.86
C SER A 141 2.31 7.42 -5.41
N PRO A 142 2.46 8.54 -6.16
CA PRO A 142 3.38 9.60 -5.77
C PRO A 142 3.08 10.13 -4.37
N GLU A 143 1.80 10.21 -3.99
CA GLU A 143 1.39 10.64 -2.65
C GLU A 143 1.84 9.68 -1.55
N ALA A 144 1.80 8.37 -1.81
CA ALA A 144 2.28 7.37 -0.87
C ALA A 144 3.81 7.45 -0.73
N ASP A 145 4.54 7.70 -1.83
CA ASP A 145 5.99 7.92 -1.82
C ASP A 145 6.39 9.12 -0.96
N TYR A 146 5.72 10.27 -1.14
CA TYR A 146 5.90 11.45 -0.28
C TYR A 146 5.52 11.20 1.19
N GLY A 147 4.67 10.21 1.45
CA GLY A 147 4.32 9.74 2.79
C GLY A 147 5.40 8.88 3.45
N GLY A 148 6.40 8.41 2.70
CA GLY A 148 7.44 7.50 3.17
C GLY A 148 6.90 6.08 3.29
N PRO A 149 6.82 5.31 2.19
CA PRO A 149 6.31 3.95 2.22
C PRO A 149 7.21 3.08 3.10
N GLN A 150 6.59 2.15 3.83
CA GLN A 150 7.30 1.26 4.74
C GLN A 150 8.16 0.22 3.99
N TYR A 151 7.70 -0.18 2.81
CA TYR A 151 8.31 -1.20 1.99
C TYR A 151 8.65 -0.61 0.61
N PRO A 152 9.65 -1.15 -0.10
CA PRO A 152 9.98 -0.68 -1.43
C PRO A 152 8.96 -1.14 -2.47
N ASP A 153 8.89 -0.39 -3.56
CA ASP A 153 8.28 -0.85 -4.81
C ASP A 153 8.92 -2.15 -5.31
N GLY A 154 8.22 -2.83 -6.21
CA GLY A 154 8.73 -4.00 -6.92
C GLY A 154 8.12 -5.31 -6.44
N THR A 155 8.88 -6.40 -6.60
CA THR A 155 8.42 -7.74 -6.23
C THR A 155 8.66 -8.01 -4.75
N ASN A 156 7.55 -8.24 -4.07
CA ASN A 156 7.46 -8.51 -2.65
C ASN A 156 6.79 -9.87 -2.42
N SER A 157 6.94 -10.40 -1.22
CA SER A 157 6.19 -11.57 -0.76
C SER A 157 5.81 -11.47 0.69
N ILE A 158 4.76 -12.19 1.07
CA ILE A 158 4.31 -12.37 2.45
C ILE A 158 3.99 -13.84 2.70
N TYR A 159 3.90 -14.22 3.97
CA TYR A 159 3.32 -15.49 4.38
C TYR A 159 1.90 -15.30 4.91
N VAL A 160 1.00 -16.14 4.41
CA VAL A 160 -0.42 -16.17 4.76
C VAL A 160 -0.73 -17.50 5.41
N PHE A 161 -1.24 -17.42 6.64
CA PHE A 161 -1.86 -18.56 7.31
C PHE A 161 -3.23 -18.82 6.69
N THR A 162 -3.40 -20.03 6.14
CA THR A 162 -4.58 -20.41 5.36
C THR A 162 -5.25 -21.64 6.00
N PRO A 163 -6.30 -21.47 6.81
CA PRO A 163 -6.99 -22.59 7.46
C PRO A 163 -7.59 -23.57 6.45
N VAL A 164 -7.59 -24.88 6.72
CA VAL A 164 -8.28 -25.87 5.88
C VAL A 164 -9.79 -25.64 5.87
N ASP A 165 -10.36 -25.27 7.03
CA ASP A 165 -11.75 -24.82 7.15
C ASP A 165 -11.95 -23.49 6.41
N ASP A 166 -12.80 -23.49 5.37
CA ASP A 166 -13.05 -22.34 4.51
C ASP A 166 -13.92 -21.26 5.17
N ALA A 167 -14.61 -21.61 6.27
CA ALA A 167 -15.34 -20.65 7.09
C ALA A 167 -14.42 -19.76 7.92
N ARG A 168 -13.16 -20.17 8.12
CA ARG A 168 -12.15 -19.36 8.82
C ARG A 168 -11.38 -18.46 7.83
N PRO A 169 -11.16 -17.18 8.18
CA PRO A 169 -10.46 -16.24 7.31
C PRO A 169 -8.97 -16.62 7.18
N CYS A 170 -8.39 -16.24 6.04
CA CYS A 170 -6.93 -16.22 5.88
C CYS A 170 -6.36 -15.00 6.62
N GLU A 171 -5.10 -15.08 7.02
CA GLU A 171 -4.40 -14.02 7.76
C GLU A 171 -2.96 -13.89 7.27
N ALA A 172 -2.53 -12.67 6.94
CA ALA A 172 -1.10 -12.40 6.74
C ALA A 172 -0.39 -12.42 8.11
N ILE A 173 0.60 -13.30 8.26
CA ILE A 173 1.34 -13.47 9.52
C ILE A 173 2.76 -12.90 9.46
N SER A 174 3.11 -12.22 8.36
CA SER A 174 4.43 -11.61 8.16
C SER A 174 4.34 -10.15 7.70
N GLY A 175 5.44 -9.41 7.89
CA GLY A 175 5.74 -8.22 7.09
C GLY A 175 6.09 -8.59 5.64
N TRP A 176 6.41 -7.59 4.82
CA TRP A 176 6.82 -7.85 3.42
C TRP A 176 8.29 -8.23 3.35
N TYR A 177 8.58 -9.24 2.53
CA TYR A 177 9.92 -9.60 2.11
C TYR A 177 10.14 -9.13 0.67
N SER A 178 11.20 -8.37 0.43
CA SER A 178 11.51 -7.82 -0.89
C SER A 178 12.70 -8.56 -1.49
N THR A 179 12.54 -9.06 -2.71
CA THR A 179 13.59 -9.82 -3.42
C THR A 179 14.22 -9.04 -4.57
N ASP A 180 13.48 -8.10 -5.14
CA ASP A 180 13.96 -7.12 -6.11
C ASP A 180 13.29 -5.77 -5.81
N SER A 181 14.09 -4.82 -5.30
CA SER A 181 13.63 -3.46 -5.00
C SER A 181 13.68 -2.53 -6.22
N THR A 182 14.06 -3.04 -7.39
CA THR A 182 14.00 -2.26 -8.62
C THR A 182 12.65 -2.43 -9.28
N ALA A 183 11.70 -1.58 -8.90
CA ALA A 183 10.44 -1.52 -9.62
C ALA A 183 10.66 -1.22 -11.10
N ALA A 184 9.92 -1.96 -11.94
CA ALA A 184 9.66 -1.51 -13.29
C ALA A 184 8.90 -0.17 -13.21
N ILE A 185 9.27 0.76 -14.08
CA ILE A 185 8.49 1.97 -14.30
C ILE A 185 7.06 1.52 -14.67
N PRO A 186 6.01 2.03 -14.01
CA PRO A 186 4.64 1.74 -14.37
C PRO A 186 4.41 1.88 -15.86
N GLU A 187 3.57 1.02 -16.41
CA GLU A 187 3.14 1.18 -17.79
C GLU A 187 2.44 2.53 -17.94
N LEU A 188 2.88 3.32 -18.93
CA LEU A 188 2.28 4.62 -19.20
C LEU A 188 0.87 4.44 -19.75
N SER A 189 -0.08 5.13 -19.13
CA SER A 189 -1.41 5.37 -19.70
C SER A 189 -1.31 6.06 -21.07
N ASP A 190 -2.35 5.92 -21.89
CA ASP A 190 -2.40 6.56 -23.20
C ASP A 190 -2.38 8.08 -23.06
N GLU A 191 -3.12 8.61 -22.09
CA GLU A 191 -3.14 10.04 -21.75
C GLU A 191 -1.76 10.54 -21.29
N ALA A 192 -1.07 9.81 -20.40
CA ALA A 192 0.29 10.19 -19.98
C ALA A 192 1.25 10.23 -21.19
N ARG A 193 1.17 9.25 -22.08
CA ARG A 193 1.98 9.17 -23.30
C ARG A 193 1.69 10.33 -24.25
N GLU A 194 0.42 10.65 -24.48
CA GLU A 194 0.01 11.79 -25.32
C GLU A 194 0.50 13.13 -24.76
N LEU A 195 0.53 13.25 -23.43
CA LEU A 195 1.02 14.44 -22.73
C LEU A 195 2.54 14.44 -22.54
N ASN A 196 3.26 13.38 -22.93
CA ASN A 196 4.68 13.20 -22.68
C ASN A 196 5.03 13.38 -21.19
N LEU A 197 4.21 12.78 -20.32
CA LEU A 197 4.39 12.69 -18.88
C LEU A 197 4.74 11.26 -18.49
N ASN A 198 5.44 11.09 -17.38
CA ASN A 198 5.49 9.79 -16.72
C ASN A 198 4.19 9.53 -15.92
N GLU A 199 4.00 8.30 -15.45
CA GLU A 199 2.74 7.93 -14.79
C GLU A 199 2.51 8.64 -13.45
N TRP A 200 3.58 8.94 -12.68
CA TRP A 200 3.48 9.72 -11.45
C TRP A 200 3.07 11.17 -11.72
N GLN A 201 3.66 11.81 -12.73
CA GLN A 201 3.32 13.16 -13.16
C GLN A 201 1.86 13.24 -13.64
N HIS A 202 1.42 12.26 -14.42
CA HIS A 202 0.04 12.19 -14.90
C HIS A 202 -0.96 11.94 -13.74
N THR A 203 -0.67 10.99 -12.86
CA THR A 203 -1.46 10.73 -11.64
C THR A 203 -1.60 12.01 -10.81
N MET A 204 -0.49 12.73 -10.64
CA MET A 204 -0.45 14.00 -9.93
C MET A 204 -1.36 15.07 -10.56
N LEU A 205 -1.28 15.24 -11.87
CA LEU A 205 -2.10 16.17 -12.63
C LEU A 205 -3.60 15.92 -12.41
N VAL A 206 -4.02 14.65 -12.51
CA VAL A 206 -5.42 14.24 -12.35
C VAL A 206 -5.92 14.55 -10.95
N HIS A 207 -5.15 14.18 -9.92
CA HIS A 207 -5.53 14.41 -8.53
C HIS A 207 -5.61 15.90 -8.18
N GLN A 208 -4.68 16.72 -8.66
CA GLN A 208 -4.70 18.18 -8.49
C GLN A 208 -5.94 18.80 -9.15
N CYS A 209 -6.26 18.42 -10.39
CA CYS A 209 -7.45 18.91 -11.10
C CYS A 209 -8.74 18.56 -10.33
N ARG A 210 -8.83 17.31 -9.85
CA ARG A 210 -9.97 16.84 -9.05
C ARG A 210 -10.13 17.64 -7.76
N ALA A 211 -9.04 17.89 -7.04
CA ALA A 211 -9.08 18.62 -5.77
C ALA A 211 -9.42 20.11 -5.95
N LEU A 212 -8.86 20.79 -6.96
CA LEU A 212 -9.21 22.17 -7.29
C LEU A 212 -10.69 22.31 -7.63
N ALA A 213 -11.21 21.41 -8.48
CA ALA A 213 -12.62 21.40 -8.87
C ALA A 213 -13.54 21.13 -7.67
N ALA A 214 -13.19 20.15 -6.82
CA ALA A 214 -13.96 19.83 -5.61
C ALA A 214 -13.98 20.97 -4.59
N ALA A 215 -12.91 21.76 -4.53
CA ALA A 215 -12.82 22.94 -3.68
C ALA A 215 -13.50 24.19 -4.29
N GLY A 216 -14.01 24.10 -5.52
CA GLY A 216 -14.60 25.25 -6.23
C GLY A 216 -13.58 26.36 -6.53
N ILE A 217 -12.31 25.99 -6.70
CA ILE A 217 -11.22 26.93 -7.00
C ILE A 217 -11.12 27.09 -8.51
N THR A 218 -11.39 28.29 -9.01
CA THR A 218 -11.35 28.61 -10.45
C THR A 218 -10.24 29.59 -10.78
N ASP A 219 -10.31 30.81 -10.24
CA ASP A 219 -9.44 31.93 -10.58
C ASP A 219 -8.40 32.15 -9.48
N PHE A 220 -7.13 31.90 -9.80
CA PHE A 220 -6.01 32.07 -8.86
C PHE A 220 -4.66 32.09 -9.59
N ALA A 221 -3.68 32.75 -9.00
CA ALA A 221 -2.26 32.66 -9.38
C ALA A 221 -1.45 31.85 -8.37
N ALA A 222 -1.88 31.78 -7.10
CA ALA A 222 -1.25 30.99 -6.05
C ALA A 222 -2.25 30.60 -4.95
N PRO A 223 -1.92 29.64 -4.06
CA PRO A 223 -2.77 29.28 -2.93
C PRO A 223 -3.13 30.45 -2.00
N ALA A 224 -2.31 31.51 -1.96
CA ALA A 224 -2.57 32.71 -1.17
C ALA A 224 -3.80 33.52 -1.65
N ASP A 225 -4.30 33.27 -2.86
CA ASP A 225 -5.49 33.94 -3.41
C ASP A 225 -6.81 33.32 -2.93
N TRP A 226 -6.75 32.13 -2.33
CA TRP A 226 -7.93 31.37 -1.95
C TRP A 226 -8.56 31.87 -0.66
N THR A 227 -9.86 31.65 -0.52
CA THR A 227 -10.52 31.84 0.77
C THR A 227 -10.08 30.76 1.77
N GLU A 228 -10.32 30.99 3.07
CA GLU A 228 -10.10 29.97 4.10
C GLU A 228 -10.91 28.70 3.83
N GLU A 229 -12.14 28.86 3.35
CA GLU A 229 -13.03 27.75 2.98
C GLU A 229 -12.49 26.95 1.78
N GLN A 230 -12.08 27.63 0.70
CA GLN A 230 -11.47 26.98 -0.46
C GLN A 230 -10.18 26.25 -0.07
N THR A 231 -9.38 26.85 0.79
CA THR A 231 -8.16 26.23 1.32
C THR A 231 -8.48 24.97 2.10
N ALA A 232 -9.45 25.02 3.01
CA ALA A 232 -9.90 23.88 3.79
C ALA A 232 -10.43 22.74 2.90
N TYR A 233 -11.24 23.07 1.90
CA TYR A 233 -11.77 22.10 0.94
C TYR A 233 -10.71 21.51 0.04
N TYR A 234 -9.74 22.30 -0.43
CA TYR A 234 -8.63 21.77 -1.21
C TYR A 234 -7.84 20.75 -0.41
N LEU A 235 -7.46 21.09 0.82
CA LEU A 235 -6.74 20.19 1.72
C LEU A 235 -7.54 18.90 1.97
N ALA A 236 -8.83 19.00 2.28
CA ALA A 236 -9.72 17.86 2.50
C ALA A 236 -9.95 16.97 1.26
N ALA A 237 -10.03 17.58 0.07
CA ALA A 237 -10.20 16.86 -1.18
C ALA A 237 -8.91 16.14 -1.60
N ARG A 238 -7.77 16.81 -1.41
CA ARG A 238 -6.45 16.33 -1.82
C ARG A 238 -5.87 15.30 -0.85
N SER A 239 -6.16 15.41 0.45
CA SER A 239 -5.72 14.43 1.46
C SER A 239 -6.24 13.02 1.22
N ARG A 240 -7.35 12.87 0.48
CA ARG A 240 -7.89 11.56 0.12
C ARG A 240 -6.82 10.72 -0.58
N ASP A 241 -6.03 11.31 -1.47
CA ASP A 241 -4.99 10.63 -2.25
C ASP A 241 -3.78 10.23 -1.39
N TYR A 242 -3.63 10.84 -0.22
CA TYR A 242 -2.56 10.56 0.74
C TYR A 242 -2.95 9.49 1.78
N GLY A 243 -4.22 9.04 1.77
CA GLY A 243 -4.71 7.96 2.64
C GLY A 243 -5.18 8.38 4.05
N PRO A 244 -5.81 7.45 4.80
CA PRO A 244 -6.56 7.76 6.03
C PRO A 244 -5.72 8.24 7.22
N ASN A 245 -4.39 8.04 7.20
CA ASN A 245 -3.50 8.33 8.33
C ASN A 245 -2.91 9.75 8.34
N LEU A 246 -3.36 10.64 7.46
CA LEU A 246 -2.83 12.01 7.35
C LEU A 246 -3.83 13.10 7.78
N LEU A 247 -4.94 12.74 8.42
CA LEU A 247 -6.07 13.65 8.62
C LEU A 247 -6.25 14.13 10.06
N GLY A 248 -5.22 14.81 10.54
CA GLY A 248 -5.38 15.96 11.42
C GLY A 248 -4.46 17.04 10.89
N PHE A 249 -4.96 17.90 9.98
CA PHE A 249 -4.12 18.85 9.23
C PHE A 249 -3.35 19.78 10.16
N THR A 250 -2.15 19.34 10.54
CA THR A 250 -1.17 20.21 11.16
C THR A 250 -0.63 21.16 10.09
N ALA A 251 -0.03 22.27 10.54
CA ALA A 251 0.69 23.16 9.65
C ALA A 251 1.71 22.40 8.78
N GLU A 252 2.39 21.40 9.33
CA GLU A 252 3.37 20.58 8.61
C GLU A 252 2.75 19.80 7.45
N GLN A 253 1.63 19.10 7.69
CA GLN A 253 0.98 18.31 6.65
C GLN A 253 0.40 19.19 5.52
N ALA A 254 -0.20 20.32 5.88
CA ALA A 254 -0.75 21.26 4.90
C ALA A 254 0.36 21.92 4.08
N ASN A 255 1.45 22.37 4.72
CA ASN A 255 2.61 22.92 4.01
C ASN A 255 3.24 21.89 3.07
N ARG A 256 3.37 20.62 3.50
CA ARG A 256 3.87 19.55 2.64
C ARG A 256 3.04 19.41 1.37
N LEU A 257 1.74 19.23 1.54
CA LEU A 257 0.81 19.03 0.42
C LEU A 257 0.84 20.20 -0.56
N LEU A 258 0.75 21.44 -0.05
CA LEU A 258 0.79 22.63 -0.91
C LEU A 258 2.17 22.84 -1.55
N THR A 259 3.25 22.44 -0.89
CA THR A 259 4.60 22.52 -1.48
C THR A 259 4.74 21.55 -2.64
N ILE A 260 4.28 20.32 -2.48
CA ILE A 260 4.26 19.30 -3.55
C ILE A 260 3.43 19.81 -4.72
N ASP A 261 2.23 20.35 -4.47
CA ASP A 261 1.31 20.71 -5.54
C ASP A 261 1.61 22.04 -6.24
N PHE A 262 2.18 23.03 -5.55
CA PHE A 262 2.29 24.41 -6.05
C PHE A 262 3.72 24.95 -6.14
N THR A 263 4.73 24.13 -5.82
CA THR A 263 6.12 24.54 -5.96
C THR A 263 6.98 23.45 -6.59
N ALA A 264 8.05 23.86 -7.27
CA ALA A 264 9.07 22.96 -7.79
C ALA A 264 10.20 22.68 -6.77
N GLU A 265 10.12 23.27 -5.58
CA GLU A 265 11.13 23.09 -4.54
C GLU A 265 11.03 21.68 -3.93
N ASP A 266 12.16 21.12 -3.51
CA ASP A 266 12.25 19.80 -2.88
C ASP A 266 12.29 19.88 -1.33
N ASP A 267 11.86 21.02 -0.77
CA ASP A 267 11.83 21.28 0.68
C ASP A 267 10.49 20.93 1.34
N TRP A 268 9.71 20.05 0.69
CA TRP A 268 8.33 19.71 1.06
C TRP A 268 8.17 19.17 2.47
N SER A 269 9.18 18.51 3.04
CA SER A 269 9.11 17.93 4.39
C SER A 269 9.47 18.89 5.52
N SER A 270 10.00 20.09 5.23
CA SER A 270 10.65 20.92 6.26
C SER A 270 10.44 22.43 6.11
N ASN A 271 9.39 22.86 5.41
CA ASN A 271 9.10 24.28 5.20
C ASN A 271 7.82 24.75 5.91
N ALA A 272 7.70 26.06 6.09
CA ALA A 272 6.53 26.75 6.63
C ALA A 272 6.05 27.85 5.67
N ARG A 273 6.04 27.55 4.36
CA ARG A 273 5.83 28.53 3.29
C ARG A 273 4.41 29.11 3.27
N PHE A 274 3.41 28.29 3.57
CA PHE A 274 1.99 28.63 3.48
C PHE A 274 1.36 28.87 4.85
N PHE A 275 1.71 28.04 5.84
CA PHE A 275 1.17 28.13 7.20
C PHE A 275 2.26 28.18 8.25
N ALA A 276 2.09 29.04 9.26
CA ALA A 276 2.96 29.08 10.43
C ALA A 276 2.76 27.83 11.31
N ILE A 277 3.76 27.51 12.14
CA ILE A 277 3.74 26.30 13.00
C ILE A 277 2.57 26.28 13.99
N ASP A 278 2.05 27.45 14.37
CA ASP A 278 0.92 27.65 15.26
C ASP A 278 -0.42 27.80 14.51
N TRP A 279 -0.45 27.59 13.20
CA TRP A 279 -1.70 27.54 12.44
C TRP A 279 -2.62 26.47 13.04
N PRO A 280 -3.87 26.82 13.39
CA PRO A 280 -4.75 25.95 14.16
C PRO A 280 -5.25 24.72 13.38
N GLY A 281 -4.92 24.60 12.09
CA GLY A 281 -5.42 23.56 11.22
C GLY A 281 -6.79 23.88 10.63
N THR A 282 -7.35 22.88 9.96
CA THR A 282 -8.75 22.88 9.49
C THR A 282 -9.45 21.63 9.97
N THR A 283 -10.75 21.75 10.24
CA THR A 283 -11.62 20.61 10.60
C THR A 283 -12.42 20.08 9.42
N ALA A 284 -12.28 20.68 8.23
CA ALA A 284 -12.99 20.21 7.05
C ALA A 284 -12.52 18.80 6.67
N THR A 285 -13.50 17.96 6.35
CA THR A 285 -13.31 16.58 5.94
C THR A 285 -13.85 16.38 4.53
N ALA A 286 -13.59 15.19 3.99
CA ALA A 286 -14.18 14.72 2.75
C ALA A 286 -15.71 14.91 2.69
N ASP A 287 -16.41 14.74 3.80
CA ASP A 287 -17.87 14.80 3.86
C ASP A 287 -18.41 16.24 3.85
N ASP A 288 -17.54 17.23 4.11
CA ASP A 288 -17.89 18.65 4.12
C ASP A 288 -17.77 19.31 2.74
N LEU A 289 -17.24 18.60 1.75
CA LEU A 289 -17.03 19.13 0.40
C LEU A 289 -18.38 19.43 -0.29
N PRO A 290 -18.46 20.55 -1.04
CA PRO A 290 -19.65 20.84 -1.83
C PRO A 290 -19.84 19.80 -2.93
N GLU A 291 -21.08 19.67 -3.40
CA GLU A 291 -21.38 18.85 -4.57
C GLU A 291 -20.56 19.36 -5.76
N THR A 292 -19.63 18.53 -6.22
CA THR A 292 -18.71 18.89 -7.29
C THR A 292 -19.37 18.60 -8.64
N PRO A 293 -19.40 19.56 -9.58
CA PRO A 293 -19.85 19.29 -10.94
C PRO A 293 -19.07 18.11 -11.56
N ALA A 294 -19.74 17.31 -12.37
CA ALA A 294 -19.09 16.21 -13.09
C ALA A 294 -18.23 16.77 -14.24
N TYR A 295 -17.00 17.17 -13.91
CA TYR A 295 -16.05 17.67 -14.88
C TYR A 295 -15.56 16.55 -15.81
N THR A 296 -15.52 16.87 -17.10
CA THR A 296 -14.74 16.14 -18.11
C THR A 296 -13.49 16.94 -18.41
N TRP A 297 -12.33 16.28 -18.44
CA TRP A 297 -11.04 16.95 -18.58
C TRP A 297 -10.47 16.75 -19.98
N ALA A 298 -9.98 17.84 -20.56
CA ALA A 298 -9.15 17.82 -21.74
C ALA A 298 -7.78 18.41 -21.41
N TYR A 299 -6.72 17.65 -21.67
CA TYR A 299 -5.35 18.04 -21.36
C TYR A 299 -4.59 18.40 -22.63
N ALA A 300 -3.69 19.37 -22.54
CA ALA A 300 -2.77 19.71 -23.62
C ALA A 300 -1.38 20.01 -23.05
N ASN A 301 -0.33 19.52 -23.72
CA ASN A 301 1.05 19.89 -23.43
C ASN A 301 1.58 20.86 -24.49
N ASN A 302 1.89 22.09 -24.06
CA ASN A 302 2.51 23.11 -24.89
C ASN A 302 3.94 23.35 -24.41
N ASN A 303 4.88 22.55 -24.89
CA ASN A 303 6.33 22.68 -24.63
C ASN A 303 6.69 22.73 -23.13
N GLY A 304 6.11 21.85 -22.32
CA GLY A 304 6.41 21.75 -20.89
C GLY A 304 5.45 22.51 -19.98
N THR A 305 4.47 23.20 -20.56
CA THR A 305 3.31 23.74 -19.84
C THR A 305 2.09 22.91 -20.16
N ILE A 306 1.53 22.25 -19.15
CA ILE A 306 0.28 21.52 -19.26
C ILE A 306 -0.89 22.47 -19.02
N THR A 307 -1.93 22.35 -19.83
CA THR A 307 -3.22 23.02 -19.64
C THR A 307 -4.30 21.95 -19.46
N ALA A 308 -5.05 22.01 -18.36
CA ALA A 308 -6.19 21.15 -18.12
C ALA A 308 -7.48 21.98 -18.23
N THR A 309 -8.34 21.67 -19.20
CA THR A 309 -9.63 22.34 -19.39
C THR A 309 -10.73 21.45 -18.85
N GLY A 310 -11.41 21.91 -17.80
CA GLY A 310 -12.54 21.22 -17.19
C GLY A 310 -13.85 21.71 -17.80
N SER A 311 -14.66 20.78 -18.31
CA SER A 311 -15.97 21.06 -18.90
C SER A 311 -17.10 20.41 -18.13
N VAL A 312 -18.20 21.14 -17.94
CA VAL A 312 -19.46 20.64 -17.34
C VAL A 312 -20.51 20.57 -18.45
N ASP A 313 -21.15 19.42 -18.61
CA ASP A 313 -22.12 19.17 -19.69
C ASP A 313 -21.60 19.56 -21.09
N GLY A 314 -20.31 19.32 -21.34
CA GLY A 314 -19.62 19.64 -22.59
C GLY A 314 -19.26 21.12 -22.79
N THR A 315 -19.53 21.99 -21.81
CA THR A 315 -19.17 23.41 -21.86
C THR A 315 -17.91 23.66 -21.02
N PRO A 316 -16.82 24.19 -21.60
CA PRO A 316 -15.63 24.58 -20.84
C PRO A 316 -16.00 25.59 -19.74
N ALA A 317 -15.59 25.30 -18.51
CA ALA A 317 -15.92 26.13 -17.35
C ALA A 317 -14.66 26.61 -16.61
N VAL A 318 -13.60 25.80 -16.60
CA VAL A 318 -12.33 26.14 -15.94
C VAL A 318 -11.13 25.73 -16.78
N GLN A 319 -10.02 26.42 -16.58
CA GLN A 319 -8.72 26.06 -17.12
C GLN A 319 -7.65 26.19 -16.04
N TYR A 320 -6.93 25.10 -15.79
CA TYR A 320 -5.77 25.07 -14.90
C TYR A 320 -4.48 24.95 -15.70
N THR A 321 -3.42 25.59 -15.22
CA THR A 321 -2.10 25.57 -15.84
C THR A 321 -1.11 24.91 -14.90
N PHE A 322 -0.25 24.05 -15.45
CA PHE A 322 0.78 23.35 -14.70
C PHE A 322 2.12 23.43 -15.41
N SER A 323 3.19 23.46 -14.62
CA SER A 323 4.56 23.21 -15.09
C SER A 323 4.95 21.77 -14.80
N ILE A 324 5.81 21.20 -15.63
CA ILE A 324 6.36 19.87 -15.41
C ILE A 324 7.63 19.98 -14.57
N TYR A 325 7.66 19.31 -13.42
CA TYR A 325 8.86 19.06 -12.66
C TYR A 325 9.33 17.63 -12.92
N ASN A 326 10.51 17.49 -13.53
CA ASN A 326 11.04 16.19 -13.93
C ASN A 326 11.64 15.39 -12.79
N GLY A 327 11.67 15.96 -11.58
CA GLY A 327 12.28 15.29 -10.44
C GLY A 327 13.79 15.48 -10.35
N SER A 328 14.33 14.89 -9.29
CA SER A 328 15.76 14.65 -9.11
C SER A 328 16.14 13.27 -9.65
N ASP A 329 17.08 12.58 -9.00
CA ASP A 329 17.44 11.21 -9.35
C ASP A 329 16.37 10.18 -8.90
N LEU A 330 15.42 10.60 -8.05
CA LEU A 330 14.35 9.75 -7.54
C LEU A 330 13.14 9.79 -8.47
N LYS A 331 12.70 8.64 -9.00
CA LYS A 331 11.65 8.61 -10.04
C LYS A 331 10.29 9.16 -9.58
N TRP A 332 10.00 9.06 -8.29
CA TRP A 332 8.70 9.41 -7.70
C TRP A 332 8.56 10.91 -7.40
N ASP A 333 9.66 11.69 -7.35
CA ASP A 333 9.59 13.12 -7.04
C ASP A 333 9.23 13.98 -8.27
N ALA A 334 9.23 13.36 -9.45
CA ALA A 334 8.73 13.91 -10.69
C ALA A 334 7.21 14.10 -10.62
N ARG A 335 6.75 15.34 -10.82
CA ARG A 335 5.34 15.72 -10.64
C ARG A 335 4.93 16.89 -11.54
N THR A 336 3.63 17.15 -11.63
CA THR A 336 3.13 18.43 -12.11
C THR A 336 3.02 19.42 -10.95
N VAL A 337 3.31 20.69 -11.24
CA VAL A 337 3.18 21.80 -10.31
C VAL A 337 2.12 22.75 -10.84
N CYS A 338 1.03 22.94 -10.11
CA CYS A 338 -0.02 23.86 -10.48
C CYS A 338 0.46 25.31 -10.34
N THR A 339 0.33 26.09 -11.41
CA THR A 339 0.81 27.49 -11.47
C THR A 339 -0.32 28.51 -11.62
N GLY A 340 -1.58 28.06 -11.63
CA GLY A 340 -2.73 28.95 -11.66
C GLY A 340 -3.96 28.33 -12.30
N GLY A 341 -5.06 29.06 -12.19
CA GLY A 341 -6.34 28.72 -12.78
C GLY A 341 -7.14 29.95 -13.19
N LYS A 342 -8.07 29.75 -14.12
CA LYS A 342 -9.07 30.75 -14.49
C LYS A 342 -10.40 30.08 -14.85
N SER A 343 -11.48 30.81 -14.66
CA SER A 343 -12.77 30.52 -15.28
C SER A 343 -12.73 30.76 -16.80
N LEU A 344 -13.60 30.09 -17.56
CA LEU A 344 -13.71 30.19 -19.02
C LEU A 344 -15.04 30.76 -19.50
#